data_AF-A0A3B9HZ37-F1
#
_entry.id   AF-A0A3B9HZ37-F1
#
_cell.length_a   1.000
_cell.length_b   1.000
_cell.length_c   1.000
_cell.angle_alpha   90.00
_cell.angle_beta   90.00
_cell.angle_gamma   90.00
#
_symmetry.space_group_name_H-M   'P 1'
#
loop_
_entity.id
_entity.type
_entity.pdbx_description
1 polymer ?
#
loop_
_entity_poly.entity_id
_entity_poly.type
_entity_poly.pdbx_seq_one_letter_code
_entity_poly.pdbx_strand_id
1 'polypeptide(L)'
;MSGDFRSSFEKIDFSDTRFMLAGIFLLLIPIIYLFFFMKVTEKQSVTTRISLADPGKQSAFSLTTTSQAASAQRAKSVAPAVNPAETTIEAELDRAWSRVQATPRRISLPPDLPKETRQMLEVEDDPMLAEANALFDEGNMAAAEKAYTSALSSSANNDFKNLHAWGGLMEVHLLTGNKDKFREAFKNYALTAQKLNKVYGPLADDVSRAYEMFEQISRIDPGKLREQLTRANLTLGTKVSFEEFMTGFKSTQDWYPKDMPTAEPVSPYSVQRDGGS
;
A
#
# COMPACT_ATOMS: atom_id res chain seq x y z
N MET A 1 -5.83 42.86 47.53
CA MET A 1 -6.41 43.38 46.27
C MET A 1 -7.09 42.21 45.60
N SER A 2 -8.40 42.12 45.78
CA SER A 2 -9.25 40.99 45.41
C SER A 2 -10.50 41.56 44.73
N GLY A 3 -10.73 41.13 43.50
CA GLY A 3 -11.60 41.73 42.48
C GLY A 3 -10.74 41.95 41.24
N ASP A 4 -10.92 41.28 40.09
CA ASP A 4 -12.16 41.10 39.36
C ASP A 4 -12.12 39.86 38.45
N PHE A 5 -12.80 38.78 38.85
CA PHE A 5 -13.22 37.73 37.90
C PHE A 5 -14.75 37.69 37.72
N ARG A 6 -15.49 38.52 38.45
CA ARG A 6 -16.96 38.58 38.38
C ARG A 6 -17.48 39.49 37.25
N SER A 7 -16.70 40.47 36.80
CA SER A 7 -17.11 41.41 35.74
C SER A 7 -17.01 40.86 34.32
N SER A 8 -16.33 39.72 34.12
CA SER A 8 -16.24 39.07 32.80
C SER A 8 -17.43 38.15 32.48
N PHE A 9 -18.29 37.84 33.46
CA PHE A 9 -19.48 37.00 33.26
C PHE A 9 -20.76 37.78 32.95
N GLU A 10 -20.79 39.11 33.16
CA GLU A 10 -21.96 39.95 32.86
C GLU A 10 -22.10 40.32 31.37
N LYS A 11 -21.17 39.89 30.50
CA LYS A 11 -21.22 40.09 29.04
C LYS A 11 -21.50 38.82 28.24
N ILE A 12 -21.93 37.74 28.90
CA ILE A 12 -22.31 36.53 28.19
C ILE A 12 -23.79 36.67 27.82
N ASP A 13 -24.03 36.98 26.55
CA ASP A 13 -25.35 36.99 25.96
C ASP A 13 -25.99 35.59 26.12
N PHE A 14 -27.15 35.52 26.76
CA PHE A 14 -27.86 34.25 27.01
C PHE A 14 -28.28 33.54 25.72
N SER A 15 -28.25 34.26 24.59
CA SER A 15 -28.39 33.72 23.24
C SER A 15 -27.16 32.89 22.83
N ASP A 16 -25.97 33.41 23.06
CA ASP A 16 -24.69 32.84 22.58
C ASP A 16 -24.30 31.58 23.35
N THR A 17 -24.62 31.53 24.65
CA THR A 17 -24.45 30.32 25.47
C THR A 17 -25.36 29.18 25.05
N ARG A 18 -26.57 29.45 24.55
CA ARG A 18 -27.48 28.41 24.04
C ARG A 18 -26.99 27.84 22.71
N PHE A 19 -26.46 28.68 21.83
CA PHE A 19 -25.84 28.24 20.58
C PHE A 19 -24.54 27.46 20.83
N MET A 20 -23.72 27.90 21.80
CA MET A 20 -22.52 27.15 22.19
C MET A 20 -22.87 25.79 22.81
N LEU A 21 -23.88 25.72 23.71
CA LEU A 21 -24.35 24.45 24.25
C LEU A 21 -24.94 23.54 23.17
N ALA A 22 -25.72 24.11 22.24
CA ALA A 22 -26.26 23.36 21.11
C ALA A 22 -25.14 22.79 20.22
N GLY A 23 -24.09 23.58 19.95
CA GLY A 23 -22.90 23.13 19.21
C GLY A 23 -22.14 22.02 19.91
N ILE A 24 -21.96 22.11 21.23
CA ILE A 24 -21.32 21.06 22.04
C ILE A 24 -22.17 19.78 22.04
N PHE A 25 -23.49 19.90 22.17
CA PHE A 25 -24.40 18.75 22.06
C PHE A 25 -24.35 18.10 20.67
N LEU A 26 -24.28 18.91 19.61
CA LEU A 26 -24.21 18.41 18.24
C LEU A 26 -22.89 17.70 17.94
N LEU A 27 -21.79 18.13 18.58
CA LEU A 27 -20.48 17.49 18.50
C LEU A 27 -20.43 16.17 19.29
N LEU A 28 -21.23 16.05 20.35
CA LEU A 28 -21.36 14.80 21.12
C LEU A 28 -22.14 13.71 20.39
N ILE A 29 -23.06 14.05 19.48
CA ILE A 29 -23.86 13.07 18.72
C ILE A 29 -22.99 12.03 17.96
N PRO A 30 -21.98 12.40 17.15
CA PRO A 30 -21.13 11.43 16.47
C PRO A 30 -20.26 10.61 17.44
N ILE A 31 -19.85 11.17 18.57
CA ILE A 31 -19.08 10.45 19.60
C ILE A 31 -19.94 9.40 20.31
N ILE A 32 -21.18 9.76 20.66
CA ILE A 32 -22.16 8.84 21.22
C ILE A 32 -22.54 7.77 20.21
N TYR A 33 -22.73 8.13 18.93
CA TYR A 33 -22.96 7.19 17.84
C TYR A 33 -21.82 6.17 17.70
N LEU A 34 -20.55 6.61 17.70
CA LEU A 34 -19.39 5.72 17.66
C LEU A 34 -19.29 4.84 18.91
N PHE A 35 -19.61 5.38 20.09
CA PHE A 35 -19.61 4.61 21.34
C PHE A 35 -20.67 3.50 21.34
N PHE A 36 -21.88 3.77 20.81
CA PHE A 36 -22.90 2.74 20.65
C PHE A 36 -22.58 1.76 19.53
N PHE A 37 -22.00 2.20 18.41
CA PHE A 37 -21.59 1.31 17.33
C PHE A 37 -20.46 0.36 17.77
N MET A 38 -19.46 0.87 18.51
CA MET A 38 -18.39 0.02 19.06
C MET A 38 -18.90 -1.01 20.06
N LYS A 39 -19.98 -0.73 20.81
CA LYS A 39 -20.58 -1.70 21.75
C LYS A 39 -21.58 -2.67 21.12
N VAL A 40 -22.11 -2.38 19.93
CA VAL A 40 -23.03 -3.28 19.20
C VAL A 40 -22.28 -4.29 18.31
N THR A 41 -21.00 -4.06 18.01
CA THR A 41 -20.18 -4.96 17.17
C THR A 41 -19.79 -6.31 17.80
N GLU A 42 -20.20 -6.64 19.02
CA GLU A 42 -19.87 -7.97 19.59
C GLU A 42 -20.95 -9.05 19.41
N LYS A 43 -22.19 -8.73 19.01
CA LYS A 43 -23.21 -9.78 18.74
C LYS A 43 -24.26 -9.33 17.74
N GLN A 44 -23.93 -9.33 16.44
CA GLN A 44 -24.97 -9.37 15.43
C GLN A 44 -24.54 -10.22 14.24
N SER A 45 -25.09 -11.43 14.19
CA SER A 45 -25.09 -12.29 13.02
C SER A 45 -25.78 -11.56 11.89
N VAL A 46 -25.00 -11.15 10.90
CA VAL A 46 -25.50 -10.53 9.67
C VAL A 46 -26.13 -11.63 8.82
N THR A 47 -27.43 -11.84 8.99
CA THR A 47 -28.30 -12.35 7.93
C THR A 47 -28.63 -11.17 7.02
N THR A 48 -27.84 -10.99 5.96
CA THR A 48 -28.12 -10.04 4.88
C THR A 48 -29.36 -10.48 4.10
N ARG A 49 -30.54 -9.95 4.45
CA ARG A 49 -31.62 -9.78 3.48
C ARG A 49 -31.34 -8.51 2.68
N ILE A 50 -30.52 -8.63 1.64
CA ILE A 50 -30.43 -7.60 0.60
C ILE A 50 -31.54 -7.89 -0.40
N SER A 51 -32.70 -7.27 -0.15
CA SER A 51 -33.64 -6.92 -1.21
C SER A 51 -33.11 -5.64 -1.84
N LEU A 52 -32.34 -5.77 -2.92
CA LEU A 52 -32.10 -4.66 -3.83
C LEU A 52 -32.22 -5.20 -5.26
N ALA A 53 -33.34 -4.86 -5.86
CA ALA A 53 -33.59 -5.02 -7.28
C ALA A 53 -32.54 -4.22 -8.06
N ASP A 54 -31.73 -4.93 -8.84
CA ASP A 54 -30.85 -4.35 -9.85
C ASP A 54 -31.17 -5.04 -11.19
N PRO A 55 -31.88 -4.38 -12.11
CA PRO A 55 -32.30 -4.95 -13.38
C PRO A 55 -31.15 -4.81 -14.40
N GLY A 56 -30.12 -5.64 -14.29
CA GLY A 56 -28.97 -5.52 -15.20
C GLY A 56 -28.07 -6.74 -15.32
N LYS A 57 -28.23 -7.76 -14.49
CA LYS A 57 -27.41 -8.98 -14.55
C LYS A 57 -28.25 -10.15 -15.02
N GLN A 58 -28.39 -10.29 -16.33
CA GLN A 58 -28.80 -11.55 -16.94
C GLN A 58 -27.69 -12.59 -16.71
N SER A 59 -27.73 -13.23 -15.53
CA SER A 59 -26.99 -14.46 -15.26
C SER A 59 -27.47 -15.55 -16.22
N ALA A 60 -26.55 -16.08 -17.02
CA ALA A 60 -26.77 -17.17 -17.98
C ALA A 60 -26.92 -18.56 -17.32
N PHE A 61 -27.58 -18.63 -16.17
CA PHE A 61 -27.91 -19.89 -15.48
C PHE A 61 -29.40 -19.93 -15.17
N SER A 62 -30.18 -20.39 -16.14
CA SER A 62 -31.58 -20.77 -15.95
C SER A 62 -31.64 -22.14 -15.24
N LEU A 63 -31.61 -22.14 -13.90
CA LEU A 63 -31.89 -23.33 -13.09
C LEU A 63 -33.37 -23.45 -12.73
N THR A 64 -34.25 -23.36 -13.74
CA THR A 64 -35.68 -23.70 -13.60
C THR A 64 -36.20 -24.37 -14.87
N THR A 65 -35.68 -25.56 -15.20
CA THR A 65 -36.46 -26.50 -16.02
C THR A 65 -37.48 -27.19 -15.13
N THR A 66 -38.65 -26.59 -15.05
CA THR A 66 -39.87 -27.22 -14.55
C THR A 66 -40.12 -28.49 -15.36
N SER A 67 -40.19 -29.62 -14.67
CA SER A 67 -40.59 -30.90 -15.22
C SER A 67 -42.04 -30.83 -15.74
N GLN A 68 -42.22 -31.05 -17.04
CA GLN A 68 -43.51 -31.46 -17.57
C GLN A 68 -43.35 -32.84 -18.20
N ALA A 69 -44.09 -33.79 -17.64
CA ALA A 69 -44.11 -35.18 -18.02
C ALA A 69 -44.75 -35.39 -19.40
N ALA A 70 -44.07 -36.12 -20.27
CA ALA A 70 -44.68 -36.86 -21.37
C ALA A 70 -43.92 -38.19 -21.59
N SER A 71 -44.52 -39.24 -21.02
CA SER A 71 -44.52 -40.66 -21.42
C SER A 71 -43.33 -41.29 -22.19
N ALA A 72 -42.70 -42.24 -21.49
CA ALA A 72 -42.44 -43.62 -21.90
C ALA A 72 -41.51 -43.92 -23.10
N GLN A 73 -40.29 -44.41 -22.81
CA GLN A 73 -39.89 -45.81 -23.05
C GLN A 73 -38.42 -46.06 -22.68
N ARG A 74 -38.22 -46.95 -21.68
CA ARG A 74 -37.21 -48.02 -21.68
C ARG A 74 -35.72 -47.63 -21.79
N ALA A 75 -35.06 -47.44 -20.65
CA ALA A 75 -33.73 -48.00 -20.39
C ALA A 75 -33.42 -47.98 -18.88
N LYS A 76 -33.20 -49.16 -18.30
CA LYS A 76 -32.62 -49.32 -16.96
C LYS A 76 -31.14 -48.92 -17.03
N SER A 77 -30.82 -47.76 -16.51
CA SER A 77 -29.54 -47.50 -15.86
C SER A 77 -29.80 -46.49 -14.76
N VAL A 78 -29.90 -46.99 -13.53
CA VAL A 78 -29.94 -46.17 -12.33
C VAL A 78 -28.58 -45.46 -12.28
N ALA A 79 -28.56 -44.18 -12.66
CA ALA A 79 -27.44 -43.31 -12.30
C ALA A 79 -27.30 -43.38 -10.77
N PRO A 80 -26.08 -43.52 -10.23
CA PRO A 80 -25.91 -43.56 -8.79
C PRO A 80 -26.51 -42.27 -8.22
N ALA A 81 -27.43 -42.43 -7.27
CA ALA A 81 -27.95 -41.33 -6.50
C ALA A 81 -26.75 -40.64 -5.84
N VAL A 82 -26.33 -39.51 -6.42
CA VAL A 82 -25.43 -38.60 -5.74
C VAL A 82 -26.30 -38.05 -4.61
N ASN A 83 -26.12 -38.62 -3.41
CA ASN A 83 -26.65 -38.00 -2.20
C ASN A 83 -26.19 -36.54 -2.24
N PRO A 84 -27.10 -35.55 -2.19
CA PRO A 84 -26.70 -34.22 -1.82
C PRO A 84 -26.33 -34.36 -0.34
N ALA A 85 -25.09 -34.75 -0.07
CA ALA A 85 -24.52 -34.44 1.22
C ALA A 85 -24.73 -32.93 1.34
N GLU A 86 -25.42 -32.50 2.40
CA GLU A 86 -25.48 -31.10 2.79
C GLU A 86 -24.04 -30.65 3.05
N THR A 87 -23.30 -30.36 1.98
CA THR A 87 -22.07 -29.60 2.04
C THR A 87 -22.55 -28.24 2.46
N THR A 88 -22.29 -27.91 3.73
CA THR A 88 -22.53 -26.58 4.25
C THR A 88 -21.89 -25.58 3.27
N ILE A 89 -22.47 -24.40 3.15
CA ILE A 89 -22.04 -23.40 2.15
C ILE A 89 -20.53 -23.17 2.23
N GLU A 90 -19.94 -23.30 3.42
CA GLU A 90 -18.49 -23.25 3.68
C GLU A 90 -17.72 -24.36 2.97
N ALA A 91 -18.19 -25.61 2.99
CA ALA A 91 -17.55 -26.72 2.30
C ALA A 91 -17.62 -26.59 0.77
N GLU A 92 -18.72 -26.02 0.24
CA GLU A 92 -18.81 -25.70 -1.19
C GLU A 92 -17.90 -24.53 -1.56
N LEU A 93 -17.80 -23.51 -0.69
CA LEU A 93 -16.93 -22.37 -0.87
C LEU A 93 -15.46 -22.79 -0.85
N ASP A 94 -15.04 -23.62 0.10
CA ASP A 94 -13.68 -24.17 0.18
C ASP A 94 -13.35 -25.03 -1.05
N ARG A 95 -14.32 -25.81 -1.54
CA ARG A 95 -14.17 -26.60 -2.76
C ARG A 95 -14.07 -25.73 -4.01
N ALA A 96 -14.84 -24.64 -4.08
CA ALA A 96 -14.76 -23.68 -5.16
C ALA A 96 -13.42 -22.93 -5.13
N TRP A 97 -13.01 -22.49 -3.94
CA TRP A 97 -11.75 -21.77 -3.72
C TRP A 97 -10.53 -22.62 -4.08
N SER A 98 -10.49 -23.87 -3.62
CA SER A 98 -9.42 -24.81 -3.98
C SER A 98 -9.34 -25.09 -5.48
N ARG A 99 -10.47 -25.14 -6.20
CA ARG A 99 -10.48 -25.26 -7.67
C ARG A 99 -9.96 -24.01 -8.37
N VAL A 100 -10.31 -22.83 -7.87
CA VAL A 100 -9.82 -21.55 -8.39
C VAL A 100 -8.31 -21.45 -8.17
N GLN A 101 -7.81 -21.79 -6.98
CA GLN A 101 -6.37 -21.81 -6.69
C GLN A 101 -5.61 -22.84 -7.52
N ALA A 102 -6.20 -24.01 -7.80
CA ALA A 102 -5.57 -25.06 -8.60
C ALA A 102 -5.51 -24.77 -10.10
N THR A 103 -6.28 -23.78 -10.59
CA THR A 103 -6.29 -23.43 -12.02
C THR A 103 -5.13 -22.46 -12.29
N PRO A 104 -4.11 -22.85 -13.08
CA PRO A 104 -2.99 -21.96 -13.35
C PRO A 104 -3.48 -20.72 -14.11
N ARG A 105 -3.18 -19.53 -13.58
CA ARG A 105 -3.42 -18.26 -14.27
C ARG A 105 -2.56 -18.25 -15.54
N ARG A 106 -3.19 -18.39 -16.70
CA ARG A 106 -2.51 -18.27 -17.99
C ARG A 106 -2.67 -16.85 -18.49
N ILE A 107 -1.61 -16.05 -18.36
CA ILE A 107 -1.54 -14.76 -19.04
C ILE A 107 -1.12 -15.03 -20.48
N SER A 108 -2.04 -14.93 -21.43
CA SER A 108 -1.73 -15.01 -22.85
C SER A 108 -1.32 -13.62 -23.34
N LEU A 109 -0.01 -13.33 -23.31
CA LEU A 109 0.53 -12.07 -23.80
C LEU A 109 0.83 -12.17 -25.31
N PRO A 110 0.56 -11.11 -26.10
CA PRO A 110 0.98 -11.06 -27.50
C PRO A 110 2.47 -11.39 -27.68
N PRO A 111 2.84 -12.20 -28.69
CA PRO A 111 4.22 -12.64 -28.89
C PRO A 111 5.18 -11.48 -29.20
N ASP A 112 4.66 -10.41 -29.76
CA ASP A 112 5.32 -9.20 -30.26
C ASP A 112 5.58 -8.12 -29.19
N LEU A 113 5.15 -8.36 -27.94
CA LEU A 113 5.48 -7.47 -26.83
C LEU A 113 6.99 -7.47 -26.51
N PRO A 114 7.60 -6.30 -26.28
CA PRO A 114 8.97 -6.21 -25.77
C PRO A 114 9.14 -7.00 -24.47
N LYS A 115 10.33 -7.59 -24.29
CA LYS A 115 10.66 -8.39 -23.10
C LYS A 115 10.41 -7.64 -21.80
N GLU A 116 10.84 -6.38 -21.71
CA GLU A 116 10.66 -5.54 -20.52
C GLU A 116 9.17 -5.34 -20.20
N THR A 117 8.35 -5.00 -21.20
CA THR A 117 6.89 -4.84 -21.03
C THR A 117 6.22 -6.15 -20.62
N ARG A 118 6.64 -7.28 -21.20
CA ARG A 118 6.15 -8.60 -20.79
C ARG A 118 6.45 -8.89 -19.33
N GLN A 119 7.69 -8.68 -18.90
CA GLN A 119 8.12 -8.90 -17.52
C GLN A 119 7.38 -8.00 -16.52
N MET A 120 7.07 -6.77 -16.91
CA MET A 120 6.26 -5.85 -16.11
C MET A 120 4.81 -6.35 -15.95
N LEU A 121 4.17 -6.79 -17.05
CA LEU A 121 2.80 -7.33 -17.01
C LEU A 121 2.70 -8.64 -16.22
N GLU A 122 3.73 -9.49 -16.31
CA GLU A 122 3.80 -10.73 -15.51
C GLU A 122 3.85 -10.45 -14.00
N VAL A 123 4.36 -9.28 -13.61
CA VAL A 123 4.53 -8.87 -12.20
C VAL A 123 3.26 -8.25 -11.62
N GLU A 124 2.48 -7.53 -12.42
CA GLU A 124 1.22 -6.90 -12.00
C GLU A 124 0.23 -7.92 -11.41
N ASP A 125 0.17 -9.11 -12.00
CA ASP A 125 -0.71 -10.21 -11.58
C ASP A 125 0.01 -11.32 -10.79
N ASP A 126 1.24 -11.08 -10.30
CA ASP A 126 2.05 -12.11 -9.64
C ASP A 126 1.41 -12.52 -8.29
N PRO A 127 1.02 -13.80 -8.13
CA PRO A 127 0.30 -14.24 -6.94
C PRO A 127 1.15 -14.19 -5.67
N MET A 128 2.49 -14.31 -5.77
CA MET A 128 3.36 -14.27 -4.59
C MET A 128 3.53 -12.85 -4.06
N LEU A 129 3.62 -11.88 -4.96
CA LEU A 129 3.61 -10.46 -4.57
C LEU A 129 2.25 -10.05 -4.01
N ALA A 130 1.15 -10.48 -4.63
CA ALA A 130 -0.19 -10.20 -4.13
C ALA A 130 -0.42 -10.79 -2.72
N GLU A 131 0.02 -12.03 -2.47
CA GLU A 131 -0.04 -12.66 -1.15
C GLU A 131 0.85 -11.92 -0.12
N ALA A 132 2.07 -11.54 -0.51
CA ALA A 132 2.97 -10.79 0.38
C ALA A 132 2.39 -9.41 0.75
N ASN A 133 1.80 -8.70 -0.22
CA ASN A 133 1.12 -7.43 0.02
C ASN A 133 -0.08 -7.61 0.95
N ALA A 134 -0.90 -8.65 0.77
CA ALA A 134 -2.02 -8.92 1.64
C ALA A 134 -1.59 -9.17 3.10
N LEU A 135 -0.54 -9.97 3.31
CA LEU A 135 0.03 -10.21 4.64
C LEU A 135 0.59 -8.93 5.28
N PHE A 136 1.14 -8.03 4.45
CA PHE A 136 1.62 -6.73 4.90
C PHE A 136 0.46 -5.83 5.35
N ASP A 137 -0.60 -5.74 4.55
CA ASP A 137 -1.80 -4.94 4.85
C ASP A 137 -2.55 -5.44 6.09
N GLU A 138 -2.51 -6.75 6.36
CA GLU A 138 -3.02 -7.37 7.59
C GLU A 138 -2.19 -7.01 8.84
N GLY A 139 -1.03 -6.39 8.67
CA GLY A 139 -0.12 -6.05 9.76
C GLY A 139 0.81 -7.19 10.19
N ASN A 140 0.78 -8.34 9.51
CA ASN A 140 1.61 -9.49 9.83
C ASN A 140 3.00 -9.38 9.19
N MET A 141 3.81 -8.48 9.74
CA MET A 141 5.15 -8.13 9.21
C MET A 141 6.08 -9.33 9.08
N ALA A 142 6.01 -10.30 9.99
CA ALA A 142 6.85 -11.50 9.95
C ALA A 142 6.46 -12.46 8.81
N ALA A 143 5.16 -12.61 8.54
CA ALA A 143 4.69 -13.40 7.41
C ALA A 143 4.96 -12.69 6.08
N ALA A 144 4.74 -11.37 6.02
CA ALA A 144 5.05 -10.54 4.86
C ALA A 144 6.54 -10.62 4.49
N GLU A 145 7.45 -10.50 5.47
CA GLU A 145 8.90 -10.67 5.26
C GLU A 145 9.24 -12.00 4.57
N LYS A 146 8.67 -13.10 5.08
CA LYS A 146 8.85 -14.44 4.49
C LYS A 146 8.28 -14.55 3.09
N ALA A 147 7.12 -13.95 2.84
CA ALA A 147 6.45 -13.98 1.55
C ALA A 147 7.24 -13.19 0.49
N TYR A 148 7.70 -11.97 0.80
CA TYR A 148 8.56 -11.21 -0.12
C TYR A 148 9.91 -11.90 -0.36
N THR A 149 10.52 -12.51 0.67
CA THR A 149 11.75 -13.30 0.50
C THR A 149 11.54 -14.49 -0.43
N SER A 150 10.38 -15.16 -0.32
CA SER A 150 9.98 -16.24 -1.23
C SER A 150 9.79 -15.70 -2.66
N ALA A 151 9.17 -14.54 -2.83
CA ALA A 151 9.01 -13.89 -4.13
C ALA A 151 10.37 -13.55 -4.78
N LEU A 152 11.37 -13.12 -4.01
CA LEU A 152 12.73 -12.89 -4.50
C LEU A 152 13.39 -14.17 -5.01
N SER A 153 13.31 -15.26 -4.25
CA SER A 153 13.92 -16.54 -4.64
C SER A 153 13.31 -17.17 -5.90
N SER A 154 12.06 -16.82 -6.21
CA SER A 154 11.31 -17.30 -7.38
C SER A 154 11.30 -16.31 -8.55
N SER A 155 12.06 -15.22 -8.47
CA SER A 155 12.03 -14.13 -9.45
C SER A 155 12.53 -14.52 -10.84
N ALA A 156 13.26 -15.62 -10.99
CA ALA A 156 13.74 -16.16 -12.27
C ALA A 156 14.38 -15.12 -13.22
N ASN A 157 15.11 -14.14 -12.68
CA ASN A 157 15.70 -13.00 -13.40
C ASN A 157 14.70 -11.98 -13.98
N ASN A 158 13.49 -11.88 -13.40
CA ASN A 158 12.59 -10.76 -13.63
C ASN A 158 12.96 -9.61 -12.67
N ASP A 159 13.64 -8.59 -13.20
CA ASP A 159 14.07 -7.44 -12.41
C ASP A 159 12.89 -6.62 -11.86
N PHE A 160 11.73 -6.59 -12.54
CA PHE A 160 10.51 -5.95 -12.00
C PHE A 160 10.03 -6.71 -10.76
N LYS A 161 9.98 -8.05 -10.80
CA LYS A 161 9.58 -8.86 -9.63
C LYS A 161 10.52 -8.63 -8.45
N ASN A 162 11.83 -8.59 -8.73
CA ASN A 162 12.83 -8.27 -7.73
C ASN A 162 12.62 -6.88 -7.12
N LEU A 163 12.36 -5.89 -7.95
CA LEU A 163 12.13 -4.51 -7.50
C LEU A 163 10.95 -4.43 -6.54
N HIS A 164 9.80 -5.02 -6.90
CA HIS A 164 8.61 -5.04 -6.05
C HIS A 164 8.85 -5.75 -4.72
N ALA A 165 9.51 -6.92 -4.74
CA ALA A 165 9.79 -7.66 -3.53
C ALA A 165 10.80 -6.93 -2.60
N TRP A 166 11.83 -6.29 -3.16
CA TRP A 166 12.75 -5.46 -2.38
C TRP A 166 12.07 -4.21 -1.81
N GLY A 167 11.16 -3.59 -2.56
CA GLY A 167 10.32 -2.49 -2.07
C GLY A 167 9.46 -2.92 -0.88
N GLY A 168 8.79 -4.06 -0.98
CA GLY A 168 8.01 -4.63 0.12
C GLY A 168 8.85 -4.94 1.37
N LEU A 169 10.03 -5.54 1.20
CA LEU A 169 10.96 -5.77 2.31
C LEU A 169 11.46 -4.47 2.95
N MET A 170 11.73 -3.46 2.14
CA MET A 170 12.13 -2.13 2.63
C MET A 170 11.04 -1.55 3.54
N GLU A 171 9.77 -1.60 3.13
CA GLU A 171 8.65 -1.12 3.95
C GLU A 171 8.47 -1.94 5.23
N VAL A 172 8.53 -3.27 5.15
CA VAL A 172 8.49 -4.16 6.33
C VAL A 172 9.60 -3.82 7.32
N HIS A 173 10.83 -3.64 6.84
CA HIS A 173 11.98 -3.35 7.70
C HIS A 173 11.95 -1.94 8.29
N LEU A 174 11.37 -0.99 7.56
CA LEU A 174 11.11 0.36 8.07
C LEU A 174 10.13 0.32 9.24
N LEU A 175 8.99 -0.36 9.07
CA LEU A 175 7.94 -0.45 10.10
C LEU A 175 8.37 -1.26 11.33
N THR A 176 9.17 -2.30 11.14
CA THR A 176 9.71 -3.12 12.24
C THR A 176 10.91 -2.49 12.93
N GLY A 177 11.44 -1.37 12.43
CA GLY A 177 12.59 -0.67 13.02
C GLY A 177 13.94 -1.36 12.79
N ASN A 178 14.00 -2.37 11.93
CA ASN A 178 15.24 -3.11 11.66
C ASN A 178 16.10 -2.38 10.62
N LYS A 179 16.91 -1.44 11.10
CA LYS A 179 17.75 -0.57 10.26
C LYS A 179 18.71 -1.33 9.35
N ASP A 180 19.33 -2.40 9.84
CA ASP A 180 20.33 -3.11 9.04
C ASP A 180 19.69 -3.84 7.87
N LYS A 181 18.57 -4.53 8.10
CA LYS A 181 17.79 -5.15 7.03
C LYS A 181 17.18 -4.11 6.09
N PHE A 182 16.73 -2.97 6.62
CA PHE A 182 16.25 -1.86 5.79
C PHE A 182 17.34 -1.36 4.84
N ARG A 183 18.56 -1.11 5.33
CA ARG A 183 19.68 -0.66 4.49
C ARG A 183 20.01 -1.65 3.39
N GLU A 184 20.01 -2.95 3.73
CA GLU A 184 20.22 -4.02 2.75
C GLU A 184 19.12 -4.05 1.69
N ALA A 185 17.85 -4.02 2.10
CA ALA A 185 16.71 -4.01 1.19
C ALA A 185 16.71 -2.76 0.29
N PHE A 186 16.97 -1.57 0.85
CA PHE A 186 17.07 -0.32 0.10
C PHE A 186 18.21 -0.38 -0.92
N LYS A 187 19.39 -0.88 -0.53
CA LYS A 187 20.53 -1.02 -1.45
C LYS A 187 20.16 -1.92 -2.63
N ASN A 188 19.60 -3.09 -2.36
CA ASN A 188 19.19 -4.03 -3.41
C ASN A 188 18.04 -3.49 -4.27
N TYR A 189 17.10 -2.75 -3.68
CA TYR A 189 16.07 -2.01 -4.40
C TYR A 189 16.68 -1.01 -5.38
N ALA A 190 17.58 -0.14 -4.91
CA ALA A 190 18.21 0.89 -5.72
C ALA A 190 19.06 0.31 -6.86
N LEU A 191 19.81 -0.76 -6.58
CA LEU A 191 20.57 -1.49 -7.61
C LEU A 191 19.68 -2.18 -8.64
N THR A 192 18.52 -2.70 -8.22
CA THR A 192 17.56 -3.32 -9.13
C THR A 192 16.87 -2.24 -9.99
N ALA A 193 16.50 -1.11 -9.40
CA ALA A 193 15.95 0.04 -10.11
C ALA A 193 16.92 0.57 -11.18
N GLN A 194 18.23 0.59 -10.88
CA GLN A 194 19.28 0.99 -11.83
C GLN A 194 19.29 0.10 -13.09
N LYS A 195 19.04 -1.21 -12.96
CA LYS A 195 18.93 -2.11 -14.14
C LYS A 195 17.72 -1.77 -15.01
N LEU A 196 16.69 -1.16 -14.39
CA LEU A 196 15.45 -0.70 -15.01
C LEU A 196 15.46 0.81 -15.23
N ASN A 197 16.64 1.41 -15.49
CA ASN A 197 16.83 2.87 -15.57
C ASN A 197 15.93 3.59 -16.58
N LYS A 198 15.47 2.92 -17.64
CA LYS A 198 14.51 3.48 -18.60
C LYS A 198 13.17 3.85 -17.96
N VAL A 199 12.79 3.16 -16.89
CA VAL A 199 11.53 3.35 -16.16
C VAL A 199 11.76 4.12 -14.87
N TYR A 200 12.78 3.75 -14.10
CA TYR A 200 13.00 4.27 -12.74
C TYR A 200 14.15 5.27 -12.61
N GLY A 201 14.88 5.54 -13.69
CA GLY A 201 16.05 6.42 -13.66
C GLY A 201 17.27 5.79 -12.95
N PRO A 202 18.37 6.57 -12.84
CA PRO A 202 19.63 6.09 -12.29
C PRO A 202 19.65 6.17 -10.74
N LEU A 203 18.70 5.50 -10.10
CA LEU A 203 18.47 5.63 -8.66
C LEU A 203 19.70 5.29 -7.81
N ALA A 204 20.47 4.26 -8.17
CA ALA A 204 21.67 3.90 -7.41
C ALA A 204 22.73 5.01 -7.45
N ASP A 205 22.89 5.64 -8.61
CA ASP A 205 23.82 6.75 -8.78
C ASP A 205 23.33 8.00 -8.04
N ASP A 206 22.03 8.27 -8.05
CA ASP A 206 21.43 9.40 -7.32
C ASP A 206 21.63 9.26 -5.81
N VAL A 207 21.45 8.06 -5.27
CA VAL A 207 21.72 7.78 -3.85
C VAL A 207 23.20 7.98 -3.53
N SER A 208 24.10 7.46 -4.38
CA SER A 208 25.54 7.62 -4.22
C SER A 208 25.95 9.11 -4.19
N ARG A 209 25.47 9.91 -5.15
CA ARG A 209 25.67 11.36 -5.20
C ARG A 209 25.10 12.09 -3.98
N ALA A 210 23.91 11.70 -3.51
CA ALA A 210 23.31 12.29 -2.32
C ALA A 210 24.22 12.09 -1.08
N TYR A 211 24.86 10.94 -0.97
CA TYR A 211 25.82 10.67 0.11
C TYR A 211 27.10 11.49 0.01
N GLU A 212 27.64 11.70 -1.20
CA GLU A 212 28.75 12.62 -1.42
C GLU A 212 28.37 14.05 -1.00
N MET A 213 27.16 14.50 -1.34
CA MET A 213 26.64 15.80 -0.90
C MET A 213 26.48 15.89 0.61
N PHE A 214 25.99 14.81 1.26
CA PHE A 214 25.92 14.77 2.72
C PHE A 214 27.30 14.87 3.35
N GLU A 215 28.30 14.18 2.81
CA GLU A 215 29.68 14.31 3.29
C GLU A 215 30.20 15.74 3.13
N GLN A 216 29.94 16.39 2.00
CA GLN A 216 30.30 17.79 1.80
C GLN A 216 29.63 18.72 2.80
N ILE A 217 28.30 18.59 3.01
CA ILE A 217 27.54 19.40 3.97
C ILE A 217 28.09 19.22 5.39
N SER A 218 28.48 18.00 5.77
CA SER A 218 29.04 17.72 7.10
C SER A 218 30.36 18.45 7.39
N ARG A 219 31.05 18.92 6.33
CA ARG A 219 32.32 19.67 6.42
C ARG A 219 32.12 21.19 6.37
N ILE A 220 30.91 21.67 6.09
CA ILE A 220 30.61 23.10 6.01
C ILE A 220 30.55 23.69 7.43
N ASP A 221 31.05 24.93 7.58
CA ASP A 221 30.91 25.69 8.82
C ASP A 221 29.42 25.82 9.23
N PRO A 222 29.04 25.47 10.47
CA PRO A 222 27.65 25.53 10.91
C PRO A 222 27.00 26.92 10.80
N GLY A 223 27.78 27.99 10.97
CA GLY A 223 27.29 29.36 10.80
C GLY A 223 26.90 29.66 9.35
N LYS A 224 27.76 29.27 8.40
CA LYS A 224 27.44 29.38 6.95
C LYS A 224 26.25 28.51 6.56
N LEU A 225 26.14 27.31 7.10
CA LEU A 225 25.01 26.41 6.82
C LEU A 225 23.68 27.01 7.32
N ARG A 226 23.67 27.65 8.50
CA ARG A 226 22.51 28.39 9.02
C ARG A 226 22.11 29.55 8.12
N GLU A 227 23.08 30.31 7.60
CA GLU A 227 22.83 31.41 6.68
C GLU A 227 22.18 30.91 5.39
N GLN A 228 22.71 29.83 4.79
CA GLN A 228 22.15 29.24 3.58
C GLN A 228 20.75 28.65 3.82
N LEU A 229 20.53 27.97 4.95
CA LEU A 229 19.20 27.48 5.33
C LEU A 229 18.19 28.62 5.47
N THR A 230 18.60 29.76 6.05
CA THR A 230 17.74 30.95 6.18
C THR A 230 17.36 31.50 4.80
N ARG A 231 18.33 31.60 3.88
CA ARG A 231 18.08 32.03 2.49
C ARG A 231 17.15 31.06 1.74
N ALA A 232 17.37 29.76 1.90
CA ALA A 232 16.51 28.73 1.31
C ALA A 232 15.08 28.83 1.84
N ASN A 233 14.91 28.97 3.16
CA ASN A 233 13.61 29.17 3.80
C ASN A 233 12.86 30.39 3.26
N LEU A 234 13.55 31.51 3.07
CA LEU A 234 12.95 32.72 2.49
C LEU A 234 12.54 32.52 1.02
N THR A 235 13.35 31.79 0.24
CA THR A 235 13.09 31.56 -1.18
C THR A 235 11.96 30.57 -1.41
N LEU A 236 11.90 29.51 -0.60
CA LEU A 236 10.94 28.42 -0.72
C LEU A 236 9.66 28.67 0.10
N GLY A 237 9.61 29.73 0.91
CA GLY A 237 8.48 30.01 1.81
C GLY A 237 8.37 29.01 2.97
N THR A 238 9.45 28.32 3.31
CA THR A 238 9.50 27.32 4.39
C THR A 238 10.02 27.92 5.69
N LYS A 239 9.80 27.22 6.81
CA LYS A 239 10.25 27.65 8.15
C LYS A 239 10.93 26.49 8.89
N VAL A 240 11.93 25.88 8.27
CA VAL A 240 12.68 24.76 8.87
C VAL A 240 13.76 25.33 9.79
N SER A 241 13.75 24.92 11.06
CA SER A 241 14.81 25.34 11.99
C SER A 241 16.13 24.62 11.68
N PHE A 242 17.25 25.20 12.11
CA PHE A 242 18.55 24.55 11.93
C PHE A 242 18.63 23.21 12.68
N GLU A 243 17.99 23.12 13.84
CA GLU A 243 17.96 21.91 14.66
C GLU A 243 17.14 20.80 13.99
N GLU A 244 15.97 21.15 13.44
CA GLU A 244 15.15 20.23 12.64
C GLU A 244 15.92 19.73 11.42
N PHE A 245 16.57 20.64 10.69
CA PHE A 245 17.40 20.30 9.53
C PHE A 245 18.51 19.32 9.92
N MET A 246 19.29 19.62 10.97
CA MET A 246 20.39 18.76 11.40
C MET A 246 19.91 17.41 11.95
N THR A 247 18.74 17.38 12.59
CA THR A 247 18.12 16.14 13.08
C THR A 247 17.68 15.26 11.91
N GLY A 248 17.00 15.85 10.92
CA GLY A 248 16.63 15.14 9.68
C GLY A 248 17.85 14.62 8.94
N PHE A 249 18.87 15.47 8.76
CA PHE A 249 20.14 15.12 8.13
C PHE A 249 20.80 13.90 8.78
N LYS A 250 20.96 13.90 10.11
CA LYS A 250 21.53 12.76 10.83
C LYS A 250 20.66 11.51 10.74
N SER A 251 19.35 11.67 10.86
CA SER A 251 18.41 10.56 10.72
C SER A 251 18.52 9.88 9.35
N THR A 252 18.60 10.66 8.27
CA THR A 252 18.79 10.12 6.92
C THR A 252 20.13 9.38 6.79
N GLN A 253 21.22 9.95 7.31
CA GLN A 253 22.52 9.27 7.31
C GLN A 253 22.53 7.97 8.11
N ASP A 254 21.69 7.88 9.15
CA ASP A 254 21.56 6.70 9.98
C ASP A 254 20.69 5.61 9.32
N TRP A 255 19.66 5.97 8.57
CA TRP A 255 18.73 4.97 8.02
C TRP A 255 19.17 4.39 6.68
N TYR A 256 19.83 5.16 5.83
CA TYR A 256 20.10 4.75 4.44
C TYR A 256 21.52 4.17 4.26
N PRO A 257 21.76 3.35 3.22
CA PRO A 257 23.06 2.72 2.98
C PRO A 257 24.11 3.72 2.46
N LYS A 258 25.32 3.66 3.04
CA LYS A 258 26.46 4.51 2.64
C LYS A 258 27.34 3.87 1.56
N ASP A 259 27.16 2.58 1.35
CA ASP A 259 28.02 1.69 0.54
C ASP A 259 27.39 1.38 -0.83
N MET A 260 26.85 2.43 -1.46
CA MET A 260 26.41 2.35 -2.86
C MET A 260 27.64 2.32 -3.78
N PRO A 261 27.55 1.66 -4.96
CA PRO A 261 28.58 1.79 -5.98
C PRO A 261 28.84 3.26 -6.34
N THR A 262 30.06 3.55 -6.78
CA THR A 262 30.41 4.89 -7.26
C THR A 262 29.53 5.26 -8.45
N ALA A 263 28.90 6.43 -8.37
CA ALA A 263 28.03 6.91 -9.43
C ALA A 263 28.77 7.04 -10.75
N GLU A 264 28.13 6.65 -11.86
CA GLU A 264 28.68 6.95 -13.17
C GLU A 264 28.75 8.48 -13.39
N PRO A 265 29.82 8.98 -14.05
CA PRO A 265 29.96 10.40 -14.31
C PRO A 265 28.84 10.88 -15.23
N VAL A 266 28.07 11.87 -14.77
CA VAL A 266 27.03 12.49 -15.60
C VAL A 266 27.72 13.24 -16.74
N SER A 267 27.49 12.81 -17.97
CA SER A 267 27.99 13.53 -19.15
C SER A 267 27.42 14.95 -19.12
N PRO A 268 28.24 16.01 -19.27
CA PRO A 268 27.79 17.41 -19.16
C PRO A 268 26.75 17.83 -20.21
N TYR A 269 26.32 16.93 -21.10
CA TYR A 269 25.35 17.16 -22.17
C TYR A 269 23.96 16.55 -21.92
N SER A 270 23.67 15.95 -20.76
CA SER A 270 22.37 15.28 -20.52
C SER A 270 21.25 16.18 -19.98
N VAL A 271 21.46 17.50 -19.83
CA VAL A 271 20.44 18.45 -19.29
C VAL A 271 19.58 19.11 -20.38
N GLN A 272 19.54 18.57 -21.61
CA GLN A 272 18.65 19.06 -22.68
C GLN A 272 17.73 17.95 -23.20
N ARG A 273 16.66 17.68 -22.46
CA ARG A 273 15.37 17.09 -22.87
C ARG A 273 14.44 17.24 -21.66
N ASP A 274 13.31 17.93 -21.65
CA ASP A 274 12.40 18.32 -22.73
C ASP A 274 11.89 19.76 -22.51
N GLY A 275 12.04 20.58 -23.54
CA GLY A 275 11.44 21.89 -23.65
C GLY A 275 11.22 22.17 -25.13
N GLY A 276 10.16 21.60 -25.70
CA GLY A 276 9.66 21.98 -27.02
C GLY A 276 9.41 20.80 -27.96
N SER A 277 8.16 20.36 -28.07
CA SER A 277 7.23 20.75 -29.15
C SER A 277 5.85 20.16 -28.86
#